data_AF-A0A367AMJ5-F1
#
_entry.id   AF-A0A367AMJ5-F1
#
_cell.length_a   1.000
_cell.length_b   1.000
_cell.length_c   1.000
_cell.angle_alpha   90.00
_cell.angle_beta   90.00
_cell.angle_gamma   90.00
#
_symmetry.space_group_name_H-M   'P 1'
#
loop_
_entity.id
_entity.type
_entity.pdbx_description
1 polymer ?
#
loop_
_entity_poly.entity_id
_entity_poly.type
_entity_poly.pdbx_seq_one_letter_code
_entity_poly.pdbx_strand_id
1 'polypeptide(L)'
;MVCGLVRGGCGQQFQGGSLHWSPATGAQATHGAIRDAWAAQGWETGSLGYPTGAMTCAVSGDCEQRFQGGTLRWIAAQGRVQRTA
;
A
#
# COMPACT_ATOMS: atom_id res chain seq x y z
N MET A 1 -0.98 -4.69 16.95
CA MET A 1 -0.99 -5.56 15.76
C MET A 1 -2.31 -6.29 15.79
N VAL A 2 -2.96 -6.47 14.64
CA VAL A 2 -4.22 -7.22 14.48
C VAL A 2 -3.99 -8.35 13.49
N CYS A 3 -4.47 -9.54 13.81
CA CYS A 3 -4.45 -10.71 12.92
C CYS A 3 -5.88 -11.17 12.64
N GLY A 4 -6.06 -11.93 11.55
CA GLY A 4 -7.39 -12.31 11.05
C GLY A 4 -7.92 -11.38 9.96
N LEU A 5 -7.02 -10.63 9.31
CA LEU A 5 -7.36 -9.89 8.09
C LEU A 5 -7.66 -10.86 6.93
N VAL A 6 -8.21 -10.34 5.84
CA VAL A 6 -8.64 -11.16 4.69
C VAL A 6 -7.51 -12.09 4.21
N ARG A 7 -7.85 -13.32 3.80
CA ARG A 7 -6.87 -14.33 3.36
C ARG A 7 -5.79 -14.65 4.42
N GLY A 8 -6.12 -14.50 5.71
CA GLY A 8 -5.27 -14.89 6.83
C GLY A 8 -4.15 -13.91 7.15
N GLY A 9 -4.29 -12.63 6.79
CA GLY A 9 -3.26 -11.63 7.04
C GLY A 9 -3.25 -11.03 8.45
N CYS A 10 -2.23 -10.21 8.70
CA CYS A 10 -2.06 -9.40 9.89
C CYS A 10 -1.62 -7.98 9.52
N GLY A 11 -1.94 -7.01 10.37
CA GLY A 11 -1.61 -5.60 10.18
C GLY A 11 -1.15 -4.93 11.47
N GLN A 12 -0.28 -3.94 11.36
CA GLN A 12 0.13 -3.07 12.46
C GLN A 12 0.20 -1.64 11.93
N GLN A 13 -0.52 -0.73 12.61
CA GLN A 13 -0.43 0.71 12.39
C GLN A 13 0.72 1.27 13.23
N PHE A 14 1.47 2.19 12.66
CA PHE A 14 2.53 2.99 13.30
C PHE A 14 2.22 4.48 13.06
N GLN A 15 2.87 5.38 13.79
CA GLN A 15 2.68 6.82 13.60
C GLN A 15 2.99 7.27 12.16
N GLY A 16 3.97 6.64 11.50
CA GLY A 16 4.43 6.99 10.15
C GLY A 16 3.94 6.09 9.02
N GLY A 17 3.16 5.05 9.30
CA GLY A 17 2.75 4.10 8.26
C GLY A 17 2.08 2.84 8.79
N SER A 18 1.92 1.86 7.92
CA SER A 18 1.31 0.57 8.27
C SER A 18 2.14 -0.57 7.71
N LEU A 19 2.33 -1.61 8.49
CA LEU A 19 2.86 -2.88 8.02
C LEU A 19 1.71 -3.88 7.88
N HIS A 20 1.57 -4.46 6.70
CA HIS A 20 0.60 -5.53 6.42
C HIS A 20 1.34 -6.77 5.95
N TRP A 21 0.92 -7.91 6.48
CA TRP A 21 1.44 -9.22 6.13
C TRP A 21 0.31 -10.11 5.63
N SER A 22 0.60 -10.90 4.60
CA SER A 22 -0.23 -12.04 4.19
C SER A 22 0.65 -13.22 3.79
N PRO A 23 0.13 -14.46 3.79
CA PRO A 23 0.88 -15.62 3.31
C PRO A 23 1.39 -15.47 1.87
N ALA A 24 0.67 -14.75 1.02
CA ALA A 24 0.99 -14.59 -0.39
C ALA A 24 2.01 -13.48 -0.68
N THR A 25 2.10 -12.46 0.17
CA THR A 25 2.87 -11.22 -0.12
C THR A 25 4.00 -10.95 0.86
N GLY A 26 4.06 -11.69 1.98
CA GLY A 26 4.94 -11.36 3.09
C GLY A 26 4.57 -10.01 3.72
N ALA A 27 5.48 -9.49 4.56
CA ALA A 27 5.29 -8.24 5.27
C ALA A 27 5.73 -7.07 4.40
N GLN A 28 4.83 -6.10 4.19
CA GLN A 28 5.10 -4.91 3.40
C GLN A 28 4.65 -3.66 4.17
N ALA A 29 5.50 -2.64 4.13
CA ALA A 29 5.21 -1.33 4.69
C ALA A 29 4.54 -0.43 3.65
N THR A 30 3.58 0.37 4.08
CA THR A 30 2.87 1.39 3.30
C THR A 30 2.90 2.69 4.11
N HIS A 31 3.14 3.84 3.48
CA HIS A 31 3.14 5.13 4.18
C HIS A 31 2.71 6.29 3.28
N GLY A 32 2.48 7.45 3.90
CA GLY A 32 2.12 8.70 3.22
C GLY A 32 0.87 8.59 2.34
N ALA A 33 0.83 9.40 1.28
CA ALA A 33 -0.33 9.51 0.39
C ALA A 33 -0.73 8.16 -0.24
N ILE A 34 0.23 7.28 -0.54
CA ILE A 34 -0.07 5.95 -1.10
C ILE A 34 -0.86 5.10 -0.10
N ARG A 35 -0.43 5.07 1.17
CA ARG A 35 -1.18 4.39 2.24
C ARG A 35 -2.57 4.97 2.37
N ASP A 36 -2.71 6.29 2.39
CA ASP A 36 -4.00 6.94 2.60
C ASP A 36 -4.96 6.68 1.42
N ALA A 37 -4.45 6.67 0.19
CA ALA A 37 -5.20 6.29 -1.00
C ALA A 37 -5.61 4.81 -1.00
N TRP A 38 -4.74 3.92 -0.53
CA TRP A 38 -5.06 2.50 -0.38
C TRP A 38 -6.11 2.27 0.72
N ALA A 39 -5.99 2.99 1.85
CA ALA A 39 -6.95 2.99 2.94
C ALA A 39 -8.35 3.43 2.47
N ALA A 40 -8.42 4.52 1.71
CA ALA A 40 -9.66 5.03 1.12
C ALA A 40 -10.32 4.05 0.14
N GLN A 41 -9.54 3.13 -0.43
CA GLN A 41 -10.03 2.06 -1.32
C GLN A 41 -10.38 0.76 -0.58
N GLY A 42 -10.38 0.76 0.76
CA GLY A 42 -10.78 -0.39 1.57
C GLY A 42 -9.62 -1.31 2.00
N TRP A 43 -8.38 -0.81 2.01
CA TRP A 43 -7.21 -1.58 2.44
C TRP A 43 -7.09 -2.93 1.69
N GLU A 44 -6.73 -4.00 2.39
CA GLU A 44 -6.61 -5.35 1.84
C GLU A 44 -7.94 -5.96 1.37
N THR A 45 -9.07 -5.43 1.84
CA THR A 45 -10.42 -5.86 1.44
C THR A 45 -10.86 -5.22 0.12
N GLY A 46 -10.20 -4.13 -0.28
CA GLY A 46 -10.46 -3.41 -1.52
C GLY A 46 -9.94 -4.11 -2.77
N SER A 47 -10.25 -3.53 -3.94
CA SER A 47 -9.87 -4.07 -5.25
C SER A 47 -8.35 -4.19 -5.50
N LEU A 48 -7.52 -3.48 -4.71
CA LEU A 48 -6.06 -3.56 -4.79
C LEU A 48 -5.50 -4.77 -4.01
N GLY A 49 -6.19 -5.25 -2.96
CA GLY A 49 -5.66 -6.29 -2.09
C GLY A 49 -4.43 -5.84 -1.29
N TYR A 50 -3.59 -6.80 -0.91
CA TYR A 50 -2.37 -6.53 -0.15
C TYR A 50 -1.28 -5.87 -1.01
N PRO A 51 -0.41 -5.02 -0.41
CA PRO A 51 0.85 -4.65 -1.03
C PRO A 51 1.71 -5.89 -1.31
N THR A 52 2.34 -5.93 -2.48
CA THR A 52 3.21 -7.04 -2.93
C THR A 52 4.70 -6.71 -2.86
N GLY A 53 5.03 -5.45 -2.55
CA GLY A 53 6.42 -5.00 -2.38
C GLY A 53 6.49 -3.67 -1.63
N ALA A 54 7.71 -3.29 -1.27
CA ALA A 54 8.00 -1.99 -0.68
C ALA A 54 7.71 -0.85 -1.66
N MET A 55 7.37 0.31 -1.12
CA MET A 55 7.27 1.55 -1.89
C MET A 55 8.64 1.96 -2.42
N THR A 56 8.73 2.31 -3.70
CA THR A 56 9.96 2.80 -4.34
C THR A 56 9.75 4.23 -4.82
N CYS A 57 10.77 5.07 -4.70
CA CYS A 57 10.71 6.47 -5.13
C CYS A 57 11.79 6.77 -6.16
N ALA A 58 11.41 7.49 -7.22
CA ALA A 58 12.31 8.03 -8.22
C ALA A 58 12.96 9.32 -7.73
N VAL A 59 14.05 9.73 -8.39
CA VAL A 59 14.74 11.00 -8.11
C VAL A 59 13.82 12.21 -8.37
N SER A 60 12.81 12.07 -9.22
CA SER A 60 11.78 13.09 -9.44
C SER A 60 10.86 13.34 -8.23
N GLY A 61 10.94 12.50 -7.20
CA GLY A 61 10.03 12.51 -6.05
C GLY A 61 8.75 11.70 -6.25
N ASP A 62 8.53 11.17 -7.46
CA ASP A 62 7.42 10.24 -7.70
C ASP A 62 7.69 8.94 -6.97
N CYS A 63 6.67 8.40 -6.32
CA CYS A 63 6.79 7.13 -5.61
C CYS A 63 5.72 6.15 -6.07
N GLU A 64 6.01 4.87 -6.05
CA GLU A 64 5.13 3.82 -6.52
C GLU A 64 5.12 2.65 -5.53
N GLN A 65 3.96 2.00 -5.39
CA GLN A 65 3.85 0.74 -4.67
C GLN A 65 2.93 -0.21 -5.42
N ARG A 66 3.38 -1.46 -5.54
CA ARG A 66 2.63 -2.54 -6.15
C ARG A 66 1.73 -3.23 -5.11
N PHE A 67 0.53 -3.56 -5.55
CA PHE A 67 -0.48 -4.32 -4.83
C PHE A 67 -0.91 -5.52 -5.69
N GLN A 68 -1.66 -6.45 -5.09
CA GLN A 68 -2.14 -7.64 -5.81
C GLN A 68 -3.01 -7.29 -7.03
N GLY A 69 -3.82 -6.24 -6.92
CA GLY A 69 -4.79 -5.80 -7.94
C GLY A 69 -4.39 -4.54 -8.71
N GLY A 70 -3.10 -4.21 -8.75
CA GLY A 70 -2.57 -3.07 -9.51
C GLY A 70 -1.58 -2.24 -8.72
N THR A 71 -1.31 -1.04 -9.20
CA THR A 71 -0.23 -0.21 -8.67
C THR A 71 -0.76 1.17 -8.29
N LEU A 72 -0.30 1.72 -7.18
CA LEU A 72 -0.54 3.12 -6.82
C LEU A 72 0.75 3.91 -6.97
N ARG A 73 0.66 5.04 -7.66
CA ARG A 73 1.77 5.96 -7.88
C ARG A 73 1.42 7.35 -7.34
N TRP A 74 2.25 7.85 -6.43
CA TRP A 74 2.31 9.26 -6.07
C TRP A 74 3.08 10.04 -7.13
N ILE A 75 2.48 11.13 -7.62
CA ILE A 75 3.10 12.03 -8.58
C ILE A 75 3.43 13.33 -7.86
N ALA A 76 4.73 13.58 -7.63
CA ALA A 76 5.20 14.72 -6.85
C ALA A 76 4.82 16.04 -7.51
N ALA A 77 4.93 16.13 -8.84
CA ALA A 77 4.58 17.32 -9.61
C ALA A 77 3.08 17.69 -9.53
N GLN A 78 2.21 16.74 -9.19
CA GLN A 78 0.76 16.92 -9.16
C GLN A 78 0.17 16.84 -7.75
N GLY A 79 0.96 16.45 -6.74
CA GLY A 79 0.48 16.28 -5.38
C GLY A 79 -0.67 15.27 -5.25
N ARG A 80 -0.72 14.23 -6.10
CA ARG A 80 -1.82 13.26 -6.11
C ARG A 80 -1.35 11.82 -6.31
N VAL A 81 -2.16 10.88 -5.80
CA VAL A 81 -2.02 9.45 -6.11
C VAL A 81 -2.85 9.11 -7.35
N GLN A 82 -2.26 8.35 -8.27
CA GLN A 82 -2.94 7.74 -9.40
C GLN A 82 -2.84 6.22 -9.30
N ARG A 83 -3.91 5.52 -9.66
CA ARG A 83 -3.88 4.07 -9.85
C ARG A 83 -3.47 3.77 -11.29
N THR A 84 -2.47 2.92 -11.45
CA THR A 84 -2.04 2.37 -12.73
C THR A 84 -2.41 0.89 -12.80
N ALA A 85 -2.88 0.47 -13.98
CA ALA A 85 -3.26 -0.92 -14.28
C ALA A 85 -2.01 -1.78 -14.49
#